data_AF-A0A2A5QX07-F1
#
_entry.id   AF-A0A2A5QX07-F1
#
_cell.length_a   1.000
_cell.length_b   1.000
_cell.length_c   1.000
_cell.angle_alpha   90.00
_cell.angle_beta   90.00
_cell.angle_gamma   90.00
#
_symmetry.space_group_name_H-M   'P 1'
#
loop_
_entity.id
_entity.type
_entity.pdbx_description
1 polymer ?
#
loop_
_entity_poly.entity_id
_entity_poly.type
_entity_poly.pdbx_seq_one_letter_code
_entity_poly.pdbx_strand_id
1 'polypeptide(L)'
;MERRKILLGSGAALATVLAGCSSDETDDDSDPNDDSDPNDDSDESLNDDGGDDTDGTDDDSEVPGLDRDKLKFDSDKLTIKDVNKDGDEVDIVATTTTTDPETLAAELESLGETIAAAITDPDAFKAAIKSVTWVLENDGAKVMSFYVDVQWAIAYINDEMSEDEFVETVLETSDET
;
A
#
# COMPACT_ATOMS: atom_id res chain seq x y z
N MET A 1 30.83 43.43 4.04
CA MET A 1 31.87 42.51 4.55
C MET A 1 31.48 41.11 4.15
N GLU A 2 32.26 40.53 3.25
CA GLU A 2 32.17 39.14 2.84
C GLU A 2 32.70 38.23 3.95
N ARG A 3 32.00 37.13 4.22
CA ARG A 3 32.54 35.93 4.88
C ARG A 3 31.78 34.71 4.35
N ARG A 4 31.99 34.36 3.07
CA ARG A 4 31.70 32.99 2.62
C ARG A 4 32.66 32.07 3.36
N LYS A 5 32.15 31.01 3.98
CA LYS A 5 32.97 29.87 4.39
C LYS A 5 32.35 28.59 3.86
N ILE A 6 33.04 28.07 2.85
CA ILE A 6 32.98 26.72 2.32
C ILE A 6 33.80 25.85 3.28
N LEU A 7 33.22 24.78 3.80
CA LEU A 7 33.92 23.58 4.28
C LEU A 7 33.34 22.45 3.43
N LEU A 8 34.00 21.93 2.40
CA LEU A 8 35.28 21.21 2.36
C LEU A 8 35.27 19.94 3.24
N GLY A 9 34.87 18.83 2.62
CA GLY A 9 35.63 17.59 2.69
C GLY A 9 35.07 16.50 3.59
N SER A 10 34.49 15.47 2.97
CA SER A 10 34.78 14.05 3.23
C SER A 10 34.18 13.22 2.11
N GLY A 11 35.02 12.86 1.14
CA GLY A 11 34.66 11.91 0.09
C GLY A 11 34.65 10.50 0.66
N ALA A 12 33.51 9.83 0.56
CA ALA A 12 33.44 8.38 0.69
C ALA A 12 33.60 7.78 -0.72
N ALA A 13 34.81 7.31 -1.02
CA ALA A 13 35.01 6.43 -2.16
C ALA A 13 34.43 5.06 -1.80
N LEU A 14 33.25 4.74 -2.35
CA LEU A 14 32.71 3.38 -2.32
C LEU A 14 33.56 2.50 -3.24
N ALA A 15 34.44 1.70 -2.65
CA ALA A 15 35.23 0.70 -3.33
C ALA A 15 34.33 -0.47 -3.71
N THR A 16 34.08 -0.66 -5.01
CA THR A 16 33.52 -1.89 -5.56
C THR A 16 34.56 -3.00 -5.48
N VAL A 17 34.36 -3.94 -4.57
CA VAL A 17 35.12 -5.20 -4.55
C VAL A 17 34.33 -6.22 -5.36
N LEU A 18 34.77 -6.48 -6.59
CA LEU A 18 34.35 -7.61 -7.42
C LEU A 18 35.37 -8.74 -7.26
N ALA A 19 34.97 -9.78 -6.53
CA ALA A 19 35.50 -11.15 -6.57
C ALA A 19 34.33 -12.06 -6.13
N GLY A 20 33.87 -13.10 -6.83
CA GLY A 20 34.49 -13.92 -7.85
C GLY A 20 34.91 -15.28 -7.26
N CYS A 21 33.96 -16.20 -7.05
CA CYS A 21 34.10 -17.67 -6.88
C CYS A 21 32.71 -18.19 -6.46
N SER A 22 31.94 -18.98 -7.21
CA SER A 22 32.21 -20.28 -7.82
C SER A 22 32.71 -21.31 -6.79
N SER A 23 31.77 -22.02 -6.16
CA SER A 23 32.02 -23.30 -5.48
C SER A 23 30.90 -24.26 -5.86
N ASP A 24 31.25 -25.12 -6.82
CA ASP A 24 30.68 -26.45 -7.02
C ASP A 24 31.06 -27.28 -5.80
N GLU A 25 30.08 -27.72 -5.01
CA GLU A 25 30.27 -28.70 -3.95
C GLU A 25 29.42 -29.91 -4.33
N THR A 26 30.11 -30.89 -4.89
CA THR A 26 29.73 -32.29 -4.98
C THR A 26 30.15 -32.98 -3.68
N ASP A 27 29.23 -33.71 -3.05
CA ASP A 27 29.37 -34.92 -2.20
C ASP A 27 28.00 -35.11 -1.51
N ASP A 28 27.13 -36.02 -1.96
CA ASP A 28 27.19 -37.48 -1.77
C ASP A 28 27.32 -37.87 -0.29
N ASP A 29 26.18 -38.18 0.35
CA ASP A 29 26.13 -39.38 1.19
C ASP A 29 24.69 -39.91 1.25
N SER A 30 24.66 -41.23 1.21
CA SER A 30 23.53 -42.09 0.91
C SER A 30 22.76 -42.47 2.18
N ASP A 31 21.47 -42.78 2.06
CA ASP A 31 20.97 -44.09 2.51
C ASP A 31 19.57 -44.38 1.93
N PRO A 32 19.29 -45.63 1.54
CA PRO A 32 18.12 -46.02 0.78
C PRO A 32 16.97 -46.44 1.70
N ASN A 33 15.73 -46.13 1.33
CA ASN A 33 14.61 -47.01 1.67
C ASN A 33 13.62 -47.07 0.51
N ASP A 34 13.68 -48.24 -0.10
CA ASP A 34 12.76 -48.88 -1.02
C ASP A 34 11.50 -49.33 -0.26
N ASP A 35 10.31 -48.99 -0.76
CA ASP A 35 9.08 -49.82 -0.79
C ASP A 35 7.96 -48.93 -1.40
N SER A 36 7.72 -49.00 -2.71
CA SER A 36 6.73 -49.88 -3.36
C SER A 36 5.28 -49.65 -2.91
N ASP A 37 4.46 -49.00 -3.74
CA ASP A 37 3.12 -49.48 -4.14
C ASP A 37 2.45 -48.53 -5.17
N PRO A 38 2.02 -49.03 -6.35
CA PRO A 38 1.10 -48.34 -7.24
C PRO A 38 -0.28 -49.03 -7.25
N ASN A 39 -1.31 -48.37 -6.74
CA ASN A 39 -2.73 -48.66 -7.01
C ASN A 39 -3.38 -47.30 -7.31
N ASP A 40 -3.90 -46.98 -8.50
CA ASP A 40 -4.85 -47.64 -9.39
C ASP A 40 -6.28 -47.77 -8.80
N ASP A 41 -7.11 -46.85 -9.30
CA ASP A 41 -8.51 -47.01 -9.73
C ASP A 41 -9.70 -46.73 -8.78
N SER A 42 -10.75 -46.19 -9.44
CA SER A 42 -12.18 -46.09 -9.09
C SER A 42 -12.59 -44.91 -8.19
N ASP A 43 -13.15 -43.82 -8.75
CA ASP A 43 -14.57 -43.63 -9.12
C ASP A 43 -15.51 -43.85 -7.93
N GLU A 44 -16.14 -42.79 -7.40
CA GLU A 44 -17.59 -42.74 -7.11
C GLU A 44 -18.05 -41.27 -7.06
N SER A 45 -18.93 -40.91 -7.99
CA SER A 45 -19.71 -39.67 -7.99
C SER A 45 -20.84 -39.73 -6.96
N LEU A 46 -20.95 -38.75 -6.06
CA LEU A 46 -22.21 -38.42 -5.39
C LEU A 46 -22.40 -36.91 -5.32
N ASN A 47 -23.43 -36.46 -6.03
CA ASN A 47 -24.08 -35.15 -5.87
C ASN A 47 -24.73 -35.05 -4.48
N ASP A 48 -24.53 -33.92 -3.80
CA ASP A 48 -25.46 -33.30 -2.84
C ASP A 48 -25.05 -31.81 -2.79
N ASP A 49 -25.70 -30.95 -3.58
CA ASP A 49 -26.95 -30.23 -3.24
C ASP A 49 -26.79 -29.31 -2.02
N GLY A 50 -26.82 -28.00 -2.29
CA GLY A 50 -27.43 -27.04 -1.38
C GLY A 50 -26.57 -26.53 -0.20
N GLY A 51 -25.84 -25.47 -0.48
CA GLY A 51 -25.37 -24.49 0.51
C GLY A 51 -24.52 -23.49 -0.26
N ASP A 52 -25.11 -22.45 -0.84
CA ASP A 52 -25.00 -21.12 -0.24
C ASP A 52 -23.60 -20.87 0.34
N ASP A 53 -22.59 -20.84 -0.54
CA ASP A 53 -21.40 -20.02 -0.33
C ASP A 53 -21.85 -18.55 -0.32
N THR A 54 -22.61 -18.16 0.71
CA THR A 54 -22.29 -16.95 1.44
C THR A 54 -21.05 -17.28 2.28
N ASP A 55 -19.94 -17.62 1.60
CA ASP A 55 -18.65 -17.75 2.22
C ASP A 55 -18.32 -16.36 2.69
N GLY A 56 -18.52 -16.17 4.00
CA GLY A 56 -18.40 -14.89 4.66
C GLY A 56 -17.10 -14.29 4.24
N THR A 57 -17.16 -13.12 3.60
CA THR A 57 -15.99 -12.30 3.38
C THR A 57 -15.37 -12.13 4.76
N ASP A 58 -14.31 -12.88 5.04
CA ASP A 58 -13.43 -12.64 6.16
C ASP A 58 -13.11 -11.15 6.07
N ASP A 59 -13.69 -10.37 6.98
CA ASP A 59 -13.49 -8.93 7.11
C ASP A 59 -12.08 -8.68 7.69
N ASP A 60 -11.07 -9.43 7.23
CA ASP A 60 -9.65 -9.17 7.47
C ASP A 60 -9.18 -7.89 6.75
N SER A 61 -10.06 -7.32 5.91
CA SER A 61 -9.93 -5.95 5.41
C SER A 61 -10.36 -4.88 6.42
N GLU A 62 -10.84 -5.25 7.61
CA GLU A 62 -11.11 -4.27 8.67
C GLU A 62 -9.79 -3.61 9.08
N VAL A 63 -9.68 -2.32 8.78
CA VAL A 63 -8.52 -1.51 9.13
C VAL A 63 -8.75 -0.95 10.53
N PRO A 64 -7.95 -1.33 11.55
CA PRO A 64 -8.17 -0.87 12.92
C PRO A 64 -8.14 0.66 13.01
N GLY A 65 -9.13 1.25 13.69
CA GLY A 65 -9.24 2.70 13.85
C GLY A 65 -9.78 3.46 12.64
N LEU A 66 -10.07 2.78 11.52
CA LEU A 66 -10.69 3.35 10.34
C LEU A 66 -12.16 2.94 10.24
N ASP A 67 -13.04 3.93 10.14
CA ASP A 67 -14.47 3.78 9.93
C ASP A 67 -14.77 3.82 8.43
N ARG A 68 -14.88 2.64 7.80
CA ARG A 68 -15.12 2.50 6.35
C ARG A 68 -16.43 3.14 5.91
N ASP A 69 -17.43 3.23 6.79
CA ASP A 69 -18.70 3.87 6.48
C ASP A 69 -18.58 5.38 6.30
N LYS A 70 -17.57 6.00 6.93
CA LYS A 70 -17.22 7.42 6.78
C LYS A 70 -16.27 7.68 5.63
N LEU A 71 -15.63 6.66 5.08
CA LEU A 71 -14.75 6.77 3.92
C LEU A 71 -15.52 6.95 2.59
N LYS A 72 -16.81 7.29 2.66
CA LYS A 72 -17.66 7.55 1.50
C LYS A 72 -17.34 8.93 0.94
N PHE A 73 -16.50 8.94 -0.08
CA PHE A 73 -16.20 10.13 -0.85
C PHE A 73 -17.24 10.33 -1.96
N ASP A 74 -18.06 11.37 -1.85
CA ASP A 74 -19.05 11.75 -2.87
C ASP A 74 -18.46 12.89 -3.70
N SER A 75 -17.81 12.54 -4.80
CA SER A 75 -17.31 13.49 -5.79
C SER A 75 -17.70 13.04 -7.20
N ASP A 76 -18.09 14.01 -8.03
CA ASP A 76 -18.31 13.79 -9.46
C ASP A 76 -17.01 13.43 -10.21
N LYS A 77 -15.84 13.72 -9.60
CA LYS A 77 -14.53 13.60 -10.23
C LYS A 77 -13.76 12.39 -9.78
N LEU A 78 -13.75 12.08 -8.48
CA LEU A 78 -13.07 10.91 -7.94
C LEU A 78 -14.06 9.89 -7.38
N THR A 79 -13.75 8.63 -7.55
CA THR A 79 -14.52 7.53 -6.96
C THR A 79 -13.57 6.47 -6.44
N ILE A 80 -13.66 6.17 -5.15
CA ILE A 80 -12.93 5.06 -4.53
C ILE A 80 -13.54 3.76 -5.06
N LYS A 81 -12.70 2.90 -5.64
CA LYS A 81 -13.09 1.60 -6.17
C LYS A 81 -12.84 0.49 -5.18
N ASP A 82 -11.66 0.51 -4.58
CA ASP A 82 -11.19 -0.59 -3.76
C ASP A 82 -10.31 -0.06 -2.62
N VAL A 83 -10.38 -0.74 -1.49
CA VAL A 83 -9.59 -0.48 -0.29
C VAL A 83 -9.16 -1.83 0.23
N ASN A 84 -7.88 -2.12 0.08
CA ASN A 84 -7.28 -3.38 0.48
C ASN A 84 -6.24 -3.13 1.57
N LYS A 85 -6.16 -4.03 2.54
CA LYS A 85 -5.17 -3.99 3.62
C LYS A 85 -4.20 -5.16 3.44
N ASP A 86 -2.91 -4.88 3.29
CA ASP A 86 -1.86 -5.88 3.25
C ASP A 86 -0.92 -5.67 4.44
N GLY A 87 -1.08 -6.51 5.48
CA GLY A 87 -0.28 -6.40 6.69
C GLY A 87 -0.45 -5.04 7.39
N ASP A 88 0.60 -4.22 7.30
CA ASP A 88 0.67 -2.86 7.86
C ASP A 88 0.59 -1.74 6.80
N GLU A 89 0.23 -2.09 5.57
CA GLU A 89 0.00 -1.15 4.47
C GLU A 89 -1.46 -1.20 4.03
N VAL A 90 -2.00 -0.07 3.58
CA VAL A 90 -3.35 0.02 2.99
C VAL A 90 -3.23 0.54 1.56
N ASP A 91 -3.72 -0.24 0.60
CA ASP A 91 -3.79 0.14 -0.81
C ASP A 91 -5.20 0.63 -1.14
N ILE A 92 -5.30 1.83 -1.68
CA ILE A 92 -6.56 2.43 -2.09
C ILE A 92 -6.52 2.74 -3.58
N VAL A 93 -7.44 2.13 -4.32
CA VAL A 93 -7.60 2.35 -5.75
C VAL A 93 -8.79 3.27 -5.97
N ALA A 94 -8.55 4.40 -6.62
CA ALA A 94 -9.57 5.37 -6.99
C ALA A 94 -9.52 5.65 -8.48
N THR A 95 -10.67 5.95 -9.08
CA THR A 95 -10.75 6.44 -10.46
C THR A 95 -11.04 7.92 -10.50
N THR A 96 -10.39 8.64 -11.41
CA THR A 96 -10.67 10.04 -11.72
C THR A 96 -11.29 10.20 -13.10
N THR A 97 -12.10 11.25 -13.30
CA THR A 97 -12.55 11.72 -14.62
C THR A 97 -11.82 12.98 -15.10
N THR A 98 -10.86 13.48 -14.33
CA THR A 98 -10.03 14.65 -14.64
C THR A 98 -8.55 14.34 -14.49
N THR A 99 -7.74 14.93 -15.37
CA THR A 99 -6.27 14.92 -15.30
C THR A 99 -5.72 16.33 -15.10
N ASP A 100 -6.58 17.32 -14.81
CA ASP A 100 -6.17 18.69 -14.57
C ASP A 100 -5.57 18.79 -13.15
N PRO A 101 -4.31 19.19 -13.00
CA PRO A 101 -3.61 19.12 -11.71
C PRO A 101 -4.26 20.02 -10.65
N GLU A 102 -4.72 21.21 -11.02
CA GLU A 102 -5.41 22.12 -10.10
C GLU A 102 -6.76 21.57 -9.63
N THR A 103 -7.48 20.86 -10.51
CA THR A 103 -8.75 20.22 -10.13
C THR A 103 -8.48 18.99 -9.28
N LEU A 104 -7.49 18.19 -9.66
CA LEU A 104 -7.14 16.98 -8.93
C LEU A 104 -6.66 17.31 -7.51
N ALA A 105 -5.84 18.34 -7.33
CA ALA A 105 -5.40 18.79 -6.01
C ALA A 105 -6.61 19.13 -5.11
N ALA A 106 -7.56 19.93 -5.59
CA ALA A 106 -8.76 20.31 -4.83
C ALA A 106 -9.63 19.11 -4.43
N GLU A 107 -9.72 18.11 -5.32
CA GLU A 107 -10.44 16.86 -5.03
C GLU A 107 -9.70 16.00 -3.99
N LEU A 108 -8.37 15.96 -4.04
CA LEU A 108 -7.53 15.27 -3.06
C LEU A 108 -7.55 15.94 -1.69
N GLU A 109 -7.65 17.28 -1.63
CA GLU A 109 -7.84 18.03 -0.37
C GLU A 109 -9.13 17.57 0.33
N SER A 110 -10.25 17.59 -0.40
CA SER A 110 -11.56 17.16 0.12
C SER A 110 -11.56 15.67 0.54
N LEU A 111 -10.80 14.85 -0.18
CA LEU A 111 -10.62 13.44 0.12
C LEU A 111 -9.81 13.26 1.41
N GLY A 112 -8.76 14.06 1.62
CA GLY A 112 -7.97 14.10 2.84
C GLY A 112 -8.83 14.35 4.08
N GLU A 113 -9.72 15.36 4.02
CA GLU A 113 -10.69 15.63 5.09
C GLU A 113 -11.61 14.43 5.37
N THR A 114 -12.09 13.78 4.31
CA THR A 114 -12.98 12.60 4.42
C THR A 114 -12.26 11.44 5.10
N ILE A 115 -11.00 11.17 4.73
CA ILE A 115 -10.17 10.11 5.33
C ILE A 115 -9.86 10.46 6.79
N ALA A 116 -9.49 11.70 7.09
CA ALA A 116 -9.24 12.15 8.45
C ALA A 116 -10.48 11.95 9.35
N ALA A 117 -11.67 12.27 8.83
CA ALA A 117 -12.93 12.04 9.54
C ALA A 117 -13.29 10.55 9.69
N ALA A 118 -12.82 9.71 8.77
CA ALA A 118 -12.97 8.27 8.83
C ALA A 118 -12.03 7.62 9.86
N ILE A 119 -10.87 8.22 10.15
CA ILE A 119 -9.98 7.73 11.22
C ILE A 119 -10.57 8.12 12.58
N THR A 120 -11.27 7.18 13.20
CA THR A 120 -11.96 7.38 14.48
C THR A 120 -11.08 7.07 15.70
N ASP A 121 -10.07 6.23 15.50
CA ASP A 121 -9.06 5.92 16.52
C ASP A 121 -7.66 6.04 15.92
N PRO A 122 -7.05 7.25 15.97
CA PRO A 122 -5.73 7.54 15.43
C PRO A 122 -4.62 6.64 15.99
N ASP A 123 -4.70 6.28 17.28
CA ASP A 123 -3.70 5.45 17.96
C ASP A 123 -3.76 3.99 17.48
N ALA A 124 -4.96 3.42 17.36
CA ALA A 124 -5.16 2.08 16.81
C ALA A 124 -4.75 2.03 15.33
N PHE A 125 -5.11 3.06 14.56
CA PHE A 125 -4.75 3.17 13.15
C PHE A 125 -3.23 3.23 12.97
N LYS A 126 -2.54 4.10 13.71
CA LYS A 126 -1.07 4.20 13.69
C LYS A 126 -0.35 2.95 14.18
N ALA A 127 -0.94 2.21 15.12
CA ALA A 127 -0.35 0.97 15.62
C ALA A 127 -0.47 -0.18 14.61
N ALA A 128 -1.53 -0.18 13.80
CA ALA A 128 -1.82 -1.22 12.83
C ALA A 128 -1.22 -0.93 11.45
N ILE A 129 -1.27 0.32 11.01
CA ILE A 129 -0.92 0.76 9.65
C ILE A 129 0.27 1.73 9.72
N LYS A 130 1.28 1.49 8.89
CA LYS A 130 2.42 2.38 8.71
C LYS A 130 2.23 3.32 7.54
N SER A 131 1.58 2.84 6.49
CA SER A 131 1.49 3.54 5.20
C SER A 131 0.15 3.31 4.51
N VAL A 132 -0.25 4.29 3.71
CA VAL A 132 -1.38 4.18 2.80
C VAL A 132 -0.92 4.55 1.39
N THR A 133 -1.00 3.61 0.47
CA THR A 133 -0.70 3.81 -0.95
C THR A 133 -1.98 4.10 -1.70
N TRP A 134 -1.98 5.17 -2.47
CA TRP A 134 -3.09 5.54 -3.33
C TRP A 134 -2.71 5.39 -4.79
N VAL A 135 -3.59 4.75 -5.55
CA VAL A 135 -3.48 4.61 -7.00
C VAL A 135 -4.69 5.27 -7.63
N LEU A 136 -4.42 6.28 -8.46
CA LEU A 136 -5.43 6.98 -9.23
C LEU A 136 -5.40 6.52 -10.68
N GLU A 137 -6.55 6.08 -11.17
CA GLU A 137 -6.72 5.59 -12.52
C GLU A 137 -7.69 6.47 -13.32
N ASN A 138 -7.39 6.72 -14.59
CA ASN A 138 -8.30 7.32 -15.55
C ASN A 138 -8.46 6.34 -16.72
N ASP A 139 -9.69 5.95 -17.03
CA ASP A 139 -10.00 5.01 -18.12
C ASP A 139 -9.17 3.69 -18.07
N GLY A 140 -8.85 3.21 -16.86
CA GLY A 140 -8.08 1.97 -16.63
C GLY A 140 -6.56 2.11 -16.83
N ALA A 141 -6.07 3.34 -17.01
CA ALA A 141 -4.65 3.66 -16.95
C ALA A 141 -4.34 4.38 -15.64
N LYS A 142 -3.29 3.92 -14.94
CA LYS A 142 -2.72 4.67 -13.81
C LYS A 142 -2.28 6.05 -14.32
N VAL A 143 -2.80 7.11 -13.70
CA VAL A 143 -2.42 8.49 -13.99
C VAL A 143 -1.54 9.09 -12.91
N MET A 144 -1.73 8.65 -11.67
CA MET A 144 -0.97 9.10 -10.51
C MET A 144 -0.98 8.00 -9.46
N SER A 145 0.12 7.86 -8.72
CA SER A 145 0.08 7.21 -7.42
C SER A 145 0.80 8.06 -6.41
N PHE A 146 0.33 8.08 -5.18
CA PHE A 146 1.02 8.77 -4.09
C PHE A 146 0.98 7.91 -2.83
N TYR A 147 1.89 8.19 -1.93
CA TYR A 147 2.04 7.50 -0.67
C TYR A 147 1.75 8.48 0.47
N VAL A 148 1.01 8.01 1.47
CA VAL A 148 0.73 8.76 2.69
C VAL A 148 1.32 8.01 3.87
N ASP A 149 2.29 8.62 4.55
CA ASP A 149 2.74 8.11 5.84
C ASP A 149 1.64 8.31 6.88
N VAL A 150 1.33 7.27 7.64
CA VAL A 150 0.28 7.37 8.67
C VAL A 150 0.64 8.44 9.71
N GLN A 151 1.93 8.71 9.95
CA GLN A 151 2.31 9.78 10.88
C GLN A 151 1.94 11.17 10.36
N TRP A 152 1.97 11.40 9.04
CA TRP A 152 1.52 12.67 8.46
C TRP A 152 0.00 12.82 8.63
N ALA A 153 -0.75 11.74 8.37
CA ALA A 153 -2.20 11.73 8.59
C ALA A 153 -2.55 11.99 10.07
N ILE A 154 -1.84 11.36 11.02
CA ILE A 154 -2.05 11.61 12.45
C ILE A 154 -1.67 13.06 12.81
N ALA A 155 -0.56 13.59 12.28
CA ALA A 155 -0.16 14.97 12.53
C ALA A 155 -1.21 15.96 12.02
N TYR A 156 -1.81 15.71 10.85
CA TYR A 156 -2.91 16.51 10.32
C TYR A 156 -4.16 16.43 11.21
N ILE A 157 -4.58 15.22 11.61
CA ILE A 157 -5.73 15.00 12.51
C ILE A 157 -5.56 15.71 13.86
N ASN A 158 -4.34 15.80 14.37
CA ASN A 158 -4.03 16.44 15.65
C ASN A 158 -3.80 17.97 15.54
N ASP A 159 -4.03 18.58 14.38
CA ASP A 159 -3.67 19.98 14.08
C ASP A 159 -2.16 20.29 14.28
N GLU A 160 -1.30 19.26 14.26
CA GLU A 160 0.17 19.40 14.32
C GLU A 160 0.78 19.73 12.96
N MET A 161 0.06 19.42 11.88
CA MET A 161 0.37 19.73 10.48
C MET A 161 -0.82 20.43 9.84
N SER A 162 -0.56 21.52 9.10
CA SER A 162 -1.63 22.24 8.39
C SER A 162 -2.08 21.47 7.15
N GLU A 163 -3.31 21.71 6.69
CA GLU A 163 -3.85 21.10 5.48
C GLU A 163 -2.95 21.29 4.26
N ASP A 164 -2.56 22.55 3.98
CA ASP A 164 -1.66 22.87 2.87
C ASP A 164 -0.33 22.10 2.96
N GLU A 165 0.22 21.98 4.17
CA GLU A 165 1.49 21.28 4.40
C GLU A 165 1.34 19.76 4.20
N PHE A 166 0.23 19.19 4.67
CA PHE A 166 -0.09 17.78 4.48
C PHE A 166 -0.26 17.44 3.00
N VAL A 167 -1.05 18.22 2.28
CA VAL A 167 -1.32 18.04 0.85
C VAL A 167 -0.04 18.19 0.04
N GLU A 168 0.77 19.23 0.32
CA GLU A 168 2.06 19.42 -0.35
C GLU A 168 2.99 18.22 -0.09
N THR A 169 3.11 17.77 1.17
CA THR A 169 3.95 16.61 1.53
C THR A 169 3.50 15.33 0.81
N VAL A 170 2.19 15.06 0.76
CA VAL A 170 1.65 13.89 0.06
C VAL A 170 1.88 13.99 -1.44
N LEU A 171 1.64 15.15 -2.04
CA LEU A 171 1.88 15.37 -3.48
C LEU A 171 3.36 15.29 -3.84
N GLU A 172 4.29 15.63 -2.95
CA GLU A 172 5.73 15.41 -3.17
C GLU A 172 6.10 13.92 -3.30
N THR A 173 5.30 13.02 -2.73
CA THR A 173 5.48 11.57 -2.91
C THR A 173 4.82 11.03 -4.17
N SER A 174 4.07 11.87 -4.89
CA SER A 174 3.38 11.44 -6.09
C SER A 174 4.38 11.04 -7.18
N ASP A 175 4.14 9.87 -7.75
CA ASP A 175 4.85 9.35 -8.92
C ASP A 175 3.89 9.44 -10.11
N GLU A 176 4.21 10.36 -11.02
CA GLU A 176 3.52 10.52 -12.30
C GLU A 176 4.06 9.49 -13.30
N THR A 177 3.17 8.65 -13.85
CA THR A 177 3.54 7.62 -14.85
C THR A 177 3.30 8.05 -16.28
#